data_AF-A0A8T4IQ48-F1
#
_entry.id   AF-A0A8T4IQ48-F1
#
_cell.length_a   1.000
_cell.length_b   1.000
_cell.length_c   1.000
_cell.angle_alpha   90.00
_cell.angle_beta   90.00
_cell.angle_gamma   90.00
#
_symmetry.space_group_name_H-M   'P 1'
#
loop_
_entity.id
_entity.type
_entity.pdbx_description
1 polymer ?
#
loop_
_entity_poly.entity_id
_entity_poly.type
_entity_poly.pdbx_seq_one_letter_code
_entity_poly.pdbx_strand_id
1 'polypeptide(L)'
;MRKTSSPVGPAQVLDRAWAQDFVVGLRVPDVGLAHRGEGAGRQTQLWDESGTCVTLVSHEAWWEHGAVTCYGPRNLWEEVVAAYTEWRGAGQPGLDRHGLTVTADGTQHAWRDAPAQAPGSTDWSP
;
A
#
# COMPACT_ATOMS: atom_id res chain seq x y z
N MET A 1 8.05 -20.88 -4.94
CA MET A 1 8.51 -19.97 -3.88
C MET A 1 9.77 -19.27 -4.35
N ARG A 2 9.82 -17.94 -4.29
CA ARG A 2 10.98 -17.12 -4.68
C ARG A 2 11.50 -16.37 -3.44
N LYS A 3 12.81 -16.22 -3.33
CA LYS A 3 13.46 -15.45 -2.28
C LYS A 3 14.14 -14.23 -2.88
N THR A 4 14.09 -13.11 -2.18
CA THR A 4 14.75 -11.86 -2.57
C THR A 4 15.12 -11.07 -1.31
N SER A 5 15.73 -9.90 -1.51
CA SER A 5 15.94 -8.89 -0.49
C SER A 5 14.98 -7.72 -0.68
N SER A 6 14.97 -6.79 0.26
CA SER A 6 14.29 -5.51 0.15
C SER A 6 15.28 -4.34 0.07
N PRO A 7 15.00 -3.34 -0.79
CA PRO A 7 15.81 -2.12 -0.84
C PRO A 7 15.52 -1.13 0.30
N VAL A 8 14.42 -1.30 1.04
CA VAL A 8 13.99 -0.39 2.13
C VAL A 8 13.58 -1.18 3.37
N GLY A 9 13.81 -0.60 4.54
CA GLY A 9 13.44 -1.26 5.79
C GLY A 9 11.92 -1.35 5.95
N PRO A 10 11.34 -2.48 6.39
CA PRO A 10 9.90 -2.58 6.56
C PRO A 10 9.31 -1.54 7.51
N ALA A 11 9.99 -1.26 8.63
CA ALA A 11 9.62 -0.18 9.55
C ALA A 11 9.64 1.22 8.90
N GLN A 12 10.50 1.45 7.90
CA GLN A 12 10.54 2.72 7.18
C GLN A 12 9.28 2.91 6.32
N VAL A 13 8.69 1.82 5.83
CA VAL A 13 7.50 1.82 4.98
C VAL A 13 6.21 1.74 5.81
N LEU A 14 6.19 1.00 6.93
CA LEU A 14 4.98 0.62 7.66
C LEU A 14 4.86 1.20 9.08
N ASP A 15 5.94 1.69 9.72
CA ASP A 15 5.91 2.15 11.13
C ASP A 15 5.90 3.69 11.28
N ARG A 16 5.53 4.42 10.23
CA ARG A 16 5.57 5.89 10.23
C ARG A 16 4.20 6.43 9.86
N ALA A 17 3.56 7.12 10.80
CA ALA A 17 2.36 7.96 10.69
C ALA A 17 1.23 7.47 9.75
N TRP A 18 0.01 7.34 10.29
CA TRP A 18 -1.25 7.00 9.60
C TRP A 18 -1.42 7.36 8.10
N ALA A 19 -0.90 8.51 7.65
CA ALA A 19 -0.93 8.93 6.25
C ALA A 19 -0.17 7.97 5.31
N GLN A 20 0.88 7.32 5.79
CA GLN A 20 1.71 6.41 5.01
C GLN A 20 0.98 5.09 4.76
N ASP A 21 0.34 4.53 5.80
CA ASP A 21 -0.50 3.33 5.69
C ASP A 21 -1.69 3.56 4.77
N PHE A 22 -2.29 4.76 4.82
CA PHE A 22 -3.41 5.12 3.96
C PHE A 22 -3.02 5.18 2.48
N VAL A 23 -1.90 5.83 2.14
CA VAL A 23 -1.48 5.97 0.73
C VAL A 23 -1.03 4.63 0.15
N VAL A 24 -0.34 3.81 0.94
CA VAL A 24 0.04 2.45 0.51
C VAL A 24 -1.24 1.62 0.29
N GLY A 25 -2.18 1.63 1.23
CA GLY A 25 -3.47 0.93 1.08
C GLY A 25 -4.30 1.40 -0.12
N LEU A 26 -4.28 2.70 -0.45
CA LEU A 26 -4.97 3.24 -1.62
C LEU A 26 -4.34 2.77 -2.95
N ARG A 27 -3.04 2.48 -2.96
CA ARG A 27 -2.28 2.12 -4.16
C ARG A 27 -2.22 0.62 -4.42
N VAL A 28 -2.34 -0.19 -3.37
CA VAL A 28 -2.44 -1.65 -3.44
C VAL A 28 -3.74 -2.12 -2.75
N PRO A 29 -4.92 -1.74 -3.26
CA PRO A 29 -6.20 -1.95 -2.56
C PRO A 29 -6.56 -3.42 -2.38
N ASP A 30 -5.97 -4.31 -3.17
CA ASP A 30 -6.17 -5.75 -3.11
C ASP A 30 -5.19 -6.47 -2.17
N VAL A 31 -4.33 -5.73 -1.44
CA VAL A 31 -3.29 -6.31 -0.57
C VAL A 31 -3.60 -6.10 0.90
N GLY A 32 -3.85 -7.20 1.61
CA GLY A 32 -3.91 -7.23 3.06
C GLY A 32 -2.53 -7.44 3.68
N LEU A 33 -2.32 -6.93 4.91
CA LEU A 33 -1.09 -7.14 5.66
C LEU A 33 -1.35 -7.41 7.15
N ALA A 34 -0.43 -8.15 7.77
CA ALA A 34 -0.37 -8.35 9.21
C ALA A 34 1.09 -8.47 9.68
N HIS A 35 1.34 -7.99 10.90
CA HIS A 35 2.60 -8.22 11.58
C HIS A 35 2.56 -9.59 12.28
N ARG A 36 3.68 -10.32 12.21
CA ARG A 36 3.90 -11.58 12.93
C ARG A 36 5.21 -11.55 13.67
N GLY A 37 5.25 -12.19 14.83
CA GLY A 37 6.46 -12.25 15.66
C GLY A 37 6.85 -10.90 16.26
N GLU A 38 7.88 -10.93 17.10
CA GLU A 38 8.42 -9.76 17.80
C GLU A 38 9.95 -9.79 17.81
N GLY A 39 10.58 -8.64 18.06
CA GLY A 39 12.04 -8.51 18.10
C GLY A 39 12.71 -8.97 16.80
N ALA A 40 13.75 -9.79 16.94
CA ALA A 40 14.49 -10.40 15.83
C ALA A 40 13.63 -11.29 14.91
N GLY A 41 12.53 -11.83 15.43
CA GLY A 41 11.58 -12.65 14.66
C GLY A 41 10.44 -11.86 14.01
N ARG A 42 10.44 -10.53 14.09
CA ARG A 42 9.37 -9.70 13.54
C ARG A 42 9.35 -9.78 12.02
N GLN A 43 8.18 -10.06 11.47
CA GLN A 43 7.92 -10.14 10.04
C GLN A 43 6.62 -9.43 9.68
N THR A 44 6.52 -8.95 8.45
CA THR A 44 5.25 -8.58 7.82
C THR A 44 4.85 -9.68 6.86
N GLN A 45 3.61 -10.16 6.99
CA GLN A 45 2.96 -11.00 6.00
C GLN A 45 2.00 -10.16 5.18
N LEU A 46 2.06 -10.30 3.86
CA LEU A 46 1.13 -9.73 2.90
C LEU A 46 0.41 -10.84 2.16
N TRP A 47 -0.86 -10.61 1.79
CA TRP A 47 -1.64 -11.50 0.93
C TRP A 47 -2.52 -10.70 -0.01
N ASP A 48 -2.82 -11.25 -1.18
CA ASP A 48 -3.78 -10.65 -2.09
C ASP A 48 -5.22 -11.11 -1.77
N GLU A 49 -6.21 -10.32 -2.16
CA GLU A 49 -7.62 -10.62 -1.93
C GLU A 49 -8.05 -11.96 -2.55
N SER A 50 -7.44 -12.33 -3.68
CA SER A 50 -7.70 -13.61 -4.36
C SER A 50 -7.15 -14.84 -3.61
N GLY A 51 -6.26 -14.63 -2.63
CA GLY A 51 -5.62 -15.69 -1.85
C GLY A 51 -4.58 -16.50 -2.64
N THR A 52 -4.11 -16.01 -3.78
CA THR A 52 -3.13 -16.71 -4.63
C THR A 52 -1.69 -16.32 -4.36
N CYS A 53 -1.48 -15.16 -3.72
CA CYS A 53 -0.18 -14.58 -3.47
C CYS A 53 0.02 -14.33 -1.96
N VAL A 54 1.20 -14.68 -1.45
CA VAL A 54 1.64 -14.35 -0.09
C VAL A 54 3.08 -13.89 -0.14
N THR A 55 3.41 -12.79 0.54
CA THR A 55 4.80 -12.34 0.71
C THR A 55 5.13 -12.19 2.18
N LEU A 56 6.25 -12.76 2.62
CA LEU A 56 6.79 -12.61 3.98
C LEU A 56 8.03 -11.72 3.93
N VAL A 57 8.13 -10.78 4.85
CA VAL A 57 9.22 -9.79 4.89
C VAL A 57 9.79 -9.71 6.29
N SER A 58 11.08 -9.99 6.44
CA SER A 58 11.81 -9.85 7.70
C SER A 58 12.06 -8.37 8.03
N HIS A 59 11.79 -7.99 9.28
CA HIS A 59 12.15 -6.66 9.81
C HIS A 59 13.62 -6.56 10.21
N GLU A 60 14.30 -7.69 10.34
CA GLU A 60 15.74 -7.77 10.55
C GLU A 60 16.44 -8.22 9.26
N ALA A 61 17.63 -7.67 9.00
CA ALA A 61 18.46 -8.01 7.85
C ALA A 61 17.69 -7.99 6.50
N TRP A 62 16.76 -7.03 6.33
CA TRP A 62 15.87 -6.96 5.16
C TRP A 62 16.62 -6.86 3.82
N TRP A 63 17.86 -6.38 3.85
CA TRP A 63 18.75 -6.28 2.69
C TRP A 63 19.35 -7.61 2.24
N GLU A 64 19.27 -8.67 3.05
CA GLU A 64 19.84 -9.97 2.72
C GLU A 64 18.92 -10.80 1.82
N HIS A 65 19.54 -11.62 0.96
CA HIS A 65 18.77 -12.53 0.11
C HIS A 65 18.04 -13.56 0.96
N GLY A 66 16.72 -13.60 0.85
CA GLY A 66 15.87 -14.48 1.66
C GLY A 66 15.10 -13.76 2.76
N ALA A 67 15.39 -12.48 3.01
CA ALA A 67 14.59 -11.67 3.91
C ALA A 67 13.17 -11.42 3.38
N VAL A 68 12.97 -11.51 2.06
CA VAL A 68 11.66 -11.48 1.41
C VAL A 68 11.39 -12.84 0.78
N THR A 69 10.29 -13.49 1.16
CA THR A 69 9.85 -14.76 0.59
C THR A 69 8.49 -14.61 -0.07
N CYS A 70 8.43 -14.88 -1.38
CA CYS A 70 7.21 -14.78 -2.20
C CYS A 70 6.66 -16.17 -2.53
N TYR A 71 5.35 -16.32 -2.32
CA TYR A 71 4.53 -17.43 -2.74
C TYR A 71 3.50 -16.89 -3.74
N GLY A 72 3.36 -17.56 -4.88
CA GLY A 72 2.57 -17.04 -6.00
C GLY A 72 3.38 -16.22 -7.00
N PRO A 73 2.73 -15.73 -8.07
CA PRO A 73 3.41 -15.01 -9.15
C PRO A 73 3.89 -13.60 -8.76
N ARG A 74 3.17 -12.92 -7.86
CA ARG A 74 3.44 -11.54 -7.47
C ARG A 74 4.45 -11.43 -6.33
N ASN A 75 5.08 -10.26 -6.24
CA ASN A 75 5.88 -9.84 -5.10
C ASN A 75 5.18 -8.66 -4.44
N LEU A 76 4.28 -8.95 -3.50
CA LEU A 76 3.40 -7.92 -2.92
C LEU A 76 4.21 -6.86 -2.15
N TRP A 77 5.37 -7.25 -1.61
CA TRP A 77 6.25 -6.29 -0.95
C TRP A 77 6.87 -5.28 -1.92
N GLU A 78 7.25 -5.73 -3.12
CA GLU A 78 7.80 -4.85 -4.14
C GLU A 78 6.76 -3.85 -4.66
N GLU A 79 5.50 -4.26 -4.79
CA GLU A 79 4.39 -3.36 -5.12
C GLU A 79 4.19 -2.28 -4.05
N VAL A 80 4.23 -2.68 -2.77
CA VAL A 80 4.19 -1.75 -1.63
C VAL A 80 5.38 -0.79 -1.63
N VAL A 81 6.60 -1.29 -1.88
CA VAL A 81 7.82 -0.47 -1.96
C VAL A 81 7.77 0.51 -3.14
N ALA A 82 7.24 0.09 -4.29
CA ALA A 82 7.05 0.95 -5.44
C ALA A 82 6.07 2.10 -5.12
N ALA A 83 4.90 1.78 -4.57
CA ALA A 83 3.91 2.79 -4.15
C ALA A 83 4.50 3.78 -3.12
N TYR A 84 5.24 3.26 -2.14
CA TYR A 84 5.95 4.07 -1.16
C TYR A 84 6.98 5.01 -1.79
N THR A 85 7.78 4.50 -2.73
CA THR A 85 8.85 5.25 -3.40
C THR A 85 8.28 6.36 -4.27
N GLU A 86 7.19 6.10 -4.97
CA GLU A 86 6.47 7.10 -5.76
C GLU A 86 5.90 8.22 -4.88
N TRP A 87 5.24 7.88 -3.77
CA TRP A 87 4.70 8.87 -2.83
C TRP A 87 5.80 9.71 -2.18
N ARG A 88 6.89 9.08 -1.76
CA ARG A 88 8.10 9.77 -1.28
C ARG A 88 8.66 10.74 -2.32
N GLY A 89 8.79 10.28 -3.58
CA GLY A 89 9.30 11.08 -4.70
C GLY A 89 8.41 12.27 -5.03
N ALA A 90 7.11 12.17 -4.79
CA ALA A 90 6.15 13.27 -4.95
C ALA A 90 6.20 14.33 -3.81
N GLY A 91 7.14 14.21 -2.86
CA GLY A 91 7.29 15.15 -1.76
C GLY A 91 6.43 14.82 -0.54
N GLN A 92 6.00 13.56 -0.41
CA GLN A 92 5.15 13.10 0.70
C GLN A 92 3.88 13.96 0.85
N PRO A 93 3.09 14.15 -0.22
CA PRO A 93 1.88 14.94 -0.15
C PRO A 93 0.98 14.40 0.97
N GLY A 94 0.46 15.31 1.79
CA GLY A 94 -0.48 14.99 2.85
C GLY A 94 -1.80 14.46 2.30
N LEU A 95 -2.60 13.87 3.19
CA LEU A 95 -3.95 13.37 2.88
C LEU A 95 -4.91 14.44 2.36
N ASP A 96 -4.59 15.72 2.54
CA ASP A 96 -5.33 16.84 1.94
C ASP A 96 -5.31 16.81 0.40
N ARG A 97 -4.35 16.08 -0.20
CA ARG A 97 -4.27 15.86 -1.65
C ARG A 97 -4.72 14.48 -2.10
N HIS A 98 -5.17 13.61 -1.20
CA HIS A 98 -5.59 12.26 -1.53
C HIS A 98 -6.92 11.95 -0.85
N GLY A 99 -7.98 11.78 -1.63
CA GLY A 99 -9.32 11.50 -1.11
C GLY A 99 -9.97 10.30 -1.79
N LEU A 100 -10.99 9.76 -1.11
CA LEU A 100 -11.90 8.77 -1.64
C LEU A 100 -13.26 9.44 -1.78
N THR A 101 -13.74 9.60 -3.00
CA THR A 101 -15.12 10.01 -3.23
C THR A 101 -15.98 8.75 -3.25
N VAL A 102 -16.94 8.66 -2.33
CA VAL A 102 -18.01 7.66 -2.38
C VAL A 102 -19.23 8.34 -2.98
N THR A 103 -19.68 7.88 -4.15
CA THR A 103 -20.90 8.36 -4.78
C THR A 103 -22.13 7.75 -4.10
N ALA A 104 -23.30 8.36 -4.28
CA ALA A 104 -24.54 7.90 -3.64
C ALA A 104 -24.98 6.48 -4.07
N ASP A 105 -24.47 5.98 -5.20
CA ASP A 105 -24.68 4.62 -5.70
C ASP A 105 -23.68 3.60 -5.13
N GLY A 106 -22.76 4.03 -4.26
CA GLY A 106 -21.74 3.18 -3.64
C GLY A 106 -20.44 3.05 -4.43
N THR A 107 -20.30 3.71 -5.58
CA THR A 107 -19.04 3.70 -6.34
C THR A 107 -17.95 4.49 -5.60
N GLN A 108 -16.74 3.93 -5.58
CA GLN A 108 -15.60 4.51 -4.90
C GLN A 108 -14.57 4.99 -5.92
N HIS A 109 -14.19 6.26 -5.83
CA HIS A 109 -13.19 6.87 -6.70
C HIS A 109 -12.06 7.47 -5.87
N ALA A 110 -10.89 6.84 -5.95
CA ALA A 110 -9.66 7.40 -5.41
C ALA A 110 -9.15 8.52 -6.32
N TRP A 111 -8.79 9.67 -5.74
CA TRP A 111 -8.20 10.78 -6.49
C TRP A 111 -6.93 11.31 -5.83
N ARG A 112 -6.11 11.98 -6.66
CA ARG A 112 -4.94 12.75 -6.27
C ARG A 112 -5.15 14.18 -6.75
N ASP A 113 -4.98 15.16 -5.87
CA ASP A 113 -5.13 16.61 -6.04
C ASP A 113 -6.56 17.18 -6.03
N ALA A 114 -7.54 16.61 -6.75
CA ALA A 114 -8.95 17.02 -6.62
C ALA A 114 -9.92 15.91 -7.06
N PRO A 115 -11.13 15.81 -6.47
CA PRO A 115 -12.16 14.92 -6.98
C PRO A 115 -12.52 15.36 -8.40
N ALA A 116 -12.48 14.44 -9.36
CA ALA A 116 -13.13 14.68 -10.65
C ALA A 116 -14.61 14.95 -10.35
N GLN A 117 -15.12 16.10 -10.81
CA GLN A 117 -16.54 16.40 -10.69
C GLN A 117 -17.31 15.24 -11.35
N ALA A 118 -18.17 14.60 -10.56
CA ALA A 118 -19.10 13.63 -11.10
C ALA A 118 -19.90 14.32 -12.22
N PRO A 119 -19.96 13.76 -13.43
CA PRO A 119 -20.81 14.32 -14.47
C PRO A 119 -22.27 14.17 -14.03
N GLY A 120 -22.84 15.23 -13.46
CA GLY A 120 -24.24 15.26 -13.07
C GLY A 120 -24.59 16.13 -11.86
N SER A 121 -24.12 17.37 -11.80
CA SER A 121 -24.91 18.41 -11.13
C SER A 121 -25.50 19.30 -12.21
N THR A 122 -26.62 18.87 -12.79
CA THR A 122 -27.42 19.78 -13.59
C THR A 122 -27.95 20.85 -12.64
N ASP A 123 -27.45 22.05 -12.90
CA ASP A 123 -27.94 23.34 -12.48
C ASP A 123 -29.45 23.32 -12.21
N TRP A 124 -29.84 23.55 -10.95
CA TRP A 124 -31.21 23.85 -10.59
C TRP A 124 -31.26 25.21 -9.89
N SER A 125 -31.75 26.21 -10.62
CA SER A 125 -32.40 27.42 -10.11
C SER A 125 -33.63 27.68 -10.99
N PRO A 126 -34.77 28.03 -10.39
CA PRO A 126 -35.04 29.46 -10.19
C PRO A 126 -35.40 29.87 -8.76
#